data_AF-A0A934FUT9-F1
#
_entry.id   AF-A0A934FUT9-F1
#
_cell.length_a   1.000
_cell.length_b   1.000
_cell.length_c   1.000
_cell.angle_alpha   90.00
_cell.angle_beta   90.00
_cell.angle_gamma   90.00
#
_symmetry.space_group_name_H-M   'P 1'
#
loop_
_entity.id
_entity.type
_entity.pdbx_description
1 polymer ?
#
loop_
_entity_poly.entity_id
_entity_poly.type
_entity_poly.pdbx_seq_one_letter_code
_entity_poly.pdbx_strand_id
1 'polypeptide(L)'
;MANQKGKDAFAFVHSMLQKDPKVAYADVAAKAKAKGHKIYPVVFGRAKLLLGLVKANPAKKAKAAAKKAAKAAAKTAAAGVVRRGPGRPPKAKASALSGIDGIVQHIKGVERERDQLRATIEKLQSVLSTN
;
A
#
# COMPACT_ATOMS: atom_id res chain seq x y z
N MET A 1 -23.53 -4.53 5.56
CA MET A 1 -23.43 -5.71 4.66
C MET A 1 -23.01 -5.39 3.20
N ALA A 2 -22.23 -4.32 2.92
CA ALA A 2 -21.88 -3.93 1.54
C ALA A 2 -20.53 -4.50 1.01
N ASN A 3 -19.70 -5.08 1.89
CA ASN A 3 -18.32 -5.48 1.56
C ASN A 3 -18.16 -6.97 1.18
N GLN A 4 -19.25 -7.74 1.18
CA GLN A 4 -19.20 -9.18 0.82
C GLN A 4 -19.63 -9.43 -0.62
N LYS A 5 -20.69 -8.77 -1.11
CA LYS A 5 -21.18 -8.91 -2.50
C LYS A 5 -20.11 -8.66 -3.57
N GLY A 6 -19.15 -7.76 -3.30
CA GLY A 6 -18.02 -7.48 -4.19
C GLY A 6 -16.89 -8.52 -4.14
N LYS A 7 -16.71 -9.19 -2.99
CA LYS A 7 -15.74 -10.27 -2.81
C LYS A 7 -16.22 -11.56 -3.48
N ASP A 8 -17.53 -11.85 -3.38
CA ASP A 8 -18.14 -13.06 -3.96
C ASP A 8 -18.11 -13.03 -5.49
N ALA A 9 -18.43 -11.86 -6.08
CA ALA A 9 -18.37 -11.67 -7.52
C ALA A 9 -16.94 -11.81 -8.07
N PHE A 10 -15.94 -11.33 -7.33
CA PHE A 10 -14.54 -11.47 -7.72
C PHE A 10 -14.04 -12.91 -7.60
N ALA A 11 -14.40 -13.63 -6.54
CA ALA A 11 -14.05 -15.04 -6.36
C ALA A 11 -14.67 -15.93 -7.46
N PHE A 12 -15.91 -15.65 -7.86
CA PHE A 12 -16.57 -16.36 -8.96
C PHE A 12 -15.86 -16.13 -10.30
N VAL A 13 -15.46 -14.89 -10.58
CA VAL A 13 -14.69 -14.53 -11.78
C VAL A 13 -13.33 -15.20 -11.76
N HIS A 14 -12.61 -15.14 -10.64
CA HIS A 14 -11.29 -15.74 -10.49
C HIS A 14 -11.31 -17.25 -10.74
N SER A 15 -12.26 -17.95 -10.13
CA SER A 15 -12.43 -19.40 -10.32
C SER A 15 -12.84 -19.78 -11.75
N MET A 16 -13.66 -18.96 -12.43
CA MET A 16 -13.98 -19.20 -13.85
C MET A 16 -12.77 -18.96 -14.77
N LEU A 17 -12.03 -17.86 -14.58
CA LEU A 17 -10.86 -17.59 -15.42
C LEU A 17 -9.68 -18.52 -15.16
N GLN A 18 -9.60 -19.11 -13.97
CA GLN A 18 -8.62 -20.16 -13.67
C GLN A 18 -8.92 -21.46 -14.43
N LYS A 19 -10.21 -21.78 -14.64
CA LYS A 19 -10.64 -22.95 -15.43
C LYS A 19 -10.54 -22.69 -16.92
N ASP A 20 -11.00 -21.52 -17.38
CA ASP A 20 -11.00 -21.15 -18.79
C ASP A 20 -10.37 -19.76 -19.00
N PRO A 21 -9.05 -19.69 -19.27
CA PRO A 21 -8.31 -18.43 -19.35
C PRO A 21 -8.71 -17.49 -20.50
N LYS A 22 -9.35 -18.04 -21.54
CA LYS A 22 -9.69 -17.33 -22.79
C LYS A 22 -11.13 -16.82 -22.87
N VAL A 23 -11.97 -17.04 -21.84
CA VAL A 23 -13.39 -16.67 -21.88
C VAL A 23 -13.56 -15.16 -22.01
N ALA A 24 -14.53 -14.75 -22.83
CA ALA A 24 -14.89 -13.36 -23.02
C ALA A 24 -15.62 -12.80 -21.79
N TYR A 25 -15.52 -11.48 -21.59
CA TYR A 25 -16.20 -10.82 -20.47
C TYR A 25 -17.73 -11.02 -20.52
N ALA A 26 -18.31 -11.04 -21.72
CA ALA A 26 -19.74 -11.19 -21.92
C ALA A 26 -20.28 -12.49 -21.30
N ASP A 27 -19.57 -13.60 -21.47
CA ASP A 27 -20.00 -14.92 -20.98
C ASP A 27 -19.87 -15.02 -19.47
N VAL A 28 -18.78 -14.48 -18.91
CA VAL A 28 -18.58 -14.43 -17.45
C VAL A 28 -19.60 -13.51 -16.78
N ALA A 29 -19.92 -12.38 -17.41
CA ALA A 29 -20.93 -11.44 -16.92
C ALA A 29 -22.34 -12.05 -16.98
N ALA A 30 -22.68 -12.80 -18.04
CA ALA A 30 -23.95 -13.51 -18.14
C ALA A 30 -24.09 -14.59 -17.05
N LYS A 31 -23.06 -15.43 -16.87
CA LYS A 31 -23.05 -16.49 -15.85
C LYS A 31 -23.10 -15.94 -14.43
N ALA A 32 -22.51 -14.79 -14.18
CA ALA A 32 -22.57 -14.18 -12.86
C ALA A 32 -23.87 -13.42 -12.60
N LYS A 33 -24.47 -12.80 -13.62
CA LYS A 33 -25.83 -12.26 -13.52
C LYS A 33 -26.83 -13.36 -13.19
N ALA A 34 -26.71 -14.54 -13.79
CA ALA A 34 -27.51 -15.71 -13.44
C ALA A 34 -27.34 -16.14 -11.98
N LYS A 35 -26.15 -15.90 -11.39
CA LYS A 35 -25.87 -16.11 -9.95
C LYS A 35 -26.18 -14.89 -9.07
N GLY A 36 -26.87 -13.88 -9.58
CA GLY A 36 -27.22 -12.67 -8.82
C GLY A 36 -26.07 -11.71 -8.56
N HIS A 37 -24.90 -11.91 -9.18
CA HIS A 37 -23.72 -11.06 -9.02
C HIS A 37 -23.58 -10.09 -10.19
N LYS A 38 -23.53 -8.79 -9.88
CA LYS A 38 -23.23 -7.75 -10.85
C LYS A 38 -21.72 -7.62 -11.04
N ILE A 39 -21.18 -8.18 -12.11
CA ILE A 39 -19.76 -8.04 -12.46
C ILE A 39 -19.54 -6.79 -13.30
N TYR A 40 -18.63 -5.94 -12.86
CA TYR A 40 -18.12 -4.82 -13.64
C TYR A 40 -16.85 -5.20 -14.43
N PRO A 41 -16.58 -4.57 -15.59
CA PRO A 41 -15.39 -4.84 -16.40
C PRO A 41 -14.07 -4.68 -15.62
N VAL A 42 -14.06 -3.80 -14.61
CA VAL A 42 -12.89 -3.58 -13.72
C VAL A 42 -12.56 -4.85 -12.91
N VAL A 43 -13.57 -5.60 -12.47
CA VAL A 43 -13.40 -6.83 -11.68
C VAL A 43 -12.79 -7.92 -12.56
N PHE A 44 -13.30 -8.07 -13.79
CA PHE A 44 -12.78 -9.00 -14.79
C PHE A 44 -11.34 -8.67 -15.21
N GLY A 45 -11.05 -7.40 -15.47
CA GLY A 45 -9.69 -6.95 -15.79
C GLY A 45 -8.70 -7.21 -14.65
N ARG A 46 -9.12 -7.00 -13.39
CA ARG A 46 -8.29 -7.31 -12.21
C ARG A 46 -8.04 -8.81 -12.06
N ALA A 47 -9.04 -9.65 -12.29
CA ALA A 47 -8.87 -11.10 -12.25
C ALA A 47 -7.89 -11.59 -13.33
N LYS A 48 -7.98 -11.07 -14.57
CA LYS A 48 -7.01 -11.37 -15.64
C LYS A 48 -5.58 -10.94 -15.30
N LEU A 49 -5.42 -9.78 -14.66
CA LEU A 49 -4.11 -9.30 -14.20
C LEU A 49 -3.52 -10.20 -13.10
N LEU A 50 -4.35 -10.68 -12.17
CA LEU A 50 -3.89 -11.56 -11.09
C LEU A 50 -3.49 -12.95 -11.59
N LEU A 51 -4.20 -13.47 -12.59
CA LEU A 51 -3.84 -14.73 -13.25
C LEU A 51 -2.69 -14.60 -14.25
N GLY A 52 -2.06 -13.41 -14.38
CA GLY A 52 -0.95 -13.18 -15.30
C GLY A 52 -1.31 -13.22 -16.78
N LEU A 53 -2.60 -13.30 -17.13
CA LEU A 53 -3.11 -13.41 -18.51
C LEU A 53 -2.99 -12.10 -19.29
N VAL A 54 -2.80 -10.97 -18.60
CA VAL A 54 -2.62 -9.65 -19.20
C VAL A 54 -1.46 -8.94 -18.52
N LYS A 55 -0.56 -8.34 -19.31
CA LYS A 55 0.55 -7.56 -18.76
C LYS A 55 0.00 -6.30 -18.10
N ALA A 56 0.30 -6.10 -16.82
CA ALA A 56 -0.02 -4.86 -16.13
C ALA A 56 0.69 -3.70 -16.84
N ASN A 57 -0.05 -2.70 -17.31
CA ASN A 57 0.55 -1.50 -17.89
C ASN A 57 0.71 -0.43 -16.78
N PRO A 58 1.91 -0.24 -16.22
CA PRO A 58 2.14 0.67 -15.09
C PRO A 58 1.87 2.14 -15.47
N ALA A 59 2.00 2.49 -16.75
CA ALA A 59 1.82 3.87 -17.22
C ALA A 59 0.39 4.39 -17.03
N LYS A 60 -0.64 3.52 -17.10
CA LYS A 60 -2.03 3.93 -16.87
C LYS A 60 -2.34 4.12 -15.38
N LYS A 61 -1.69 3.38 -14.49
CA LYS A 61 -1.79 3.60 -13.03
C LYS A 61 -1.18 4.95 -12.63
N ALA A 62 -0.03 5.30 -13.20
CA ALA A 62 0.63 6.60 -12.95
C ALA A 62 -0.25 7.78 -13.38
N LYS A 63 -0.89 7.70 -14.57
CA LYS A 63 -1.82 8.75 -15.04
C LYS A 63 -3.09 8.87 -14.18
N ALA A 64 -3.65 7.75 -13.73
CA ALA A 64 -4.82 7.77 -12.85
C ALA A 64 -4.49 8.31 -11.45
N ALA A 65 -3.31 7.96 -10.91
CA ALA A 65 -2.80 8.51 -9.65
C ALA A 65 -2.51 10.01 -9.78
N ALA A 66 -1.88 10.45 -10.87
CA ALA A 66 -1.62 11.85 -11.16
C ALA A 66 -2.91 12.66 -11.29
N LYS A 67 -3.95 12.13 -11.96
CA LYS A 67 -5.25 12.81 -12.09
C LYS A 67 -6.01 12.86 -10.76
N LYS A 68 -5.88 11.83 -9.91
CA LYS A 68 -6.44 11.82 -8.55
C LYS A 68 -5.69 12.80 -7.63
N ALA A 69 -4.37 12.88 -7.76
CA ALA A 69 -3.54 13.85 -7.05
C ALA A 69 -3.84 15.29 -7.50
N ALA A 70 -4.01 15.53 -8.80
CA ALA A 70 -4.40 16.84 -9.33
C ALA A 70 -5.80 17.26 -8.87
N LYS A 71 -6.77 16.33 -8.82
CA LYS A 71 -8.12 16.62 -8.29
C LYS A 71 -8.11 16.84 -6.76
N ALA A 72 -7.22 16.17 -6.04
CA ALA A 72 -7.00 16.42 -4.61
C ALA A 72 -6.32 17.78 -4.38
N ALA A 73 -5.32 18.12 -5.20
CA ALA A 73 -4.62 19.40 -5.19
C ALA A 73 -5.56 20.58 -5.50
N ALA A 74 -6.46 20.42 -6.47
CA ALA A 74 -7.48 21.42 -6.80
C ALA A 74 -8.49 21.60 -5.65
N LYS A 75 -8.85 20.53 -4.93
CA LYS A 75 -9.72 20.60 -3.75
C LYS A 75 -9.02 21.29 -2.56
N THR A 76 -7.71 21.14 -2.42
CA THR A 76 -6.88 21.88 -1.44
C THR A 76 -6.47 23.28 -1.89
N ALA A 77 -6.62 23.63 -3.17
CA ALA A 77 -6.42 24.99 -3.66
C ALA A 77 -7.68 25.85 -3.48
N ALA A 78 -8.87 25.24 -3.63
CA ALA A 78 -10.15 25.90 -3.34
C ALA A 78 -10.41 26.07 -1.83
N ALA A 79 -9.87 25.17 -0.99
CA ALA A 79 -9.79 25.37 0.46
C ALA A 79 -8.41 25.98 0.76
N GLY A 80 -8.31 27.31 0.62
CA GLY A 80 -7.08 28.09 0.67
C GLY A 80 -5.97 27.48 1.54
N VAL A 81 -4.77 27.40 0.95
CA VAL A 81 -3.53 27.06 1.66
C VAL A 81 -3.34 28.09 2.78
N VAL A 82 -3.86 27.77 3.96
CA VAL A 82 -3.44 28.39 5.21
C VAL A 82 -1.97 28.01 5.35
N ARG A 83 -1.09 28.91 4.92
CA ARG A 83 0.33 28.87 5.26
C ARG A 83 0.37 28.70 6.78
N ARG A 84 0.82 27.52 7.22
CA ARG A 84 0.89 27.19 8.64
C ARG A 84 1.81 28.21 9.27
N GLY A 85 1.33 28.91 10.30
CA GLY A 85 2.10 29.96 10.97
C GLY A 85 3.44 29.42 11.50
N PRO A 86 4.43 30.31 11.68
CA PRO A 86 5.71 29.95 12.28
C PRO A 86 5.45 29.26 13.62
N GLY A 87 5.87 28.00 13.76
CA GLY A 87 5.74 27.23 15.01
C GLY A 87 4.75 26.06 14.99
N ARG A 88 4.05 25.75 13.88
CA ARG A 88 3.23 24.53 13.83
C ARG A 88 4.02 23.33 13.32
N PRO A 89 4.39 22.34 14.16
CA PRO A 89 5.22 21.22 13.73
C PRO A 89 4.53 20.38 12.64
N PRO A 90 5.31 19.76 11.73
CA PRO A 90 4.77 18.91 10.70
C PRO A 90 4.05 17.70 11.31
N LYS A 91 2.99 17.24 10.64
CA LYS A 91 2.25 16.04 11.07
C LYS A 91 3.23 14.86 11.04
N ALA A 92 3.45 14.23 12.20
CA ALA A 92 4.40 13.14 12.37
C ALA A 92 4.15 12.04 11.31
N LYS A 93 5.24 11.60 10.66
CA LYS A 93 5.20 10.49 9.71
C LYS A 93 4.69 9.24 10.46
N ALA A 94 3.82 8.48 9.81
CA ALA A 94 3.29 7.23 10.32
C ALA A 94 4.42 6.33 10.87
N SER A 95 4.11 5.61 11.94
CA SER A 95 5.04 4.86 12.79
C SER A 95 6.18 4.20 12.00
N ALA A 96 7.40 4.43 12.46
CA ALA A 96 8.65 4.01 11.85
C ALA A 96 8.81 2.48 11.70
N LEU A 97 7.82 1.69 12.11
CA LEU A 97 7.81 0.23 12.09
C LEU A 97 6.87 -0.36 11.03
N SER A 98 6.23 0.45 10.17
CA SER A 98 5.17 -0.07 9.27
C SER A 98 5.65 -0.90 8.05
N GLY A 99 6.94 -1.24 7.97
CA GLY A 99 7.49 -2.10 6.90
C GLY A 99 8.87 -2.66 7.23
N ILE A 100 9.35 -3.59 6.39
CA ILE A 100 10.67 -4.25 6.52
C ILE A 100 11.79 -3.23 6.64
N ASP A 101 11.76 -2.16 5.83
CA ASP A 101 12.73 -1.06 5.93
C ASP A 101 12.70 -0.37 7.30
N GLY A 102 11.52 -0.23 7.91
CA GLY A 102 11.37 0.33 9.25
C GLY A 102 11.99 -0.55 10.33
N ILE A 103 11.82 -1.87 10.21
CA ILE A 103 12.44 -2.85 11.10
C ILE A 103 13.97 -2.81 10.96
N VAL A 104 14.50 -2.74 9.74
CA VAL A 104 15.95 -2.63 9.50
C VAL A 104 16.52 -1.33 10.08
N GLN A 105 15.83 -0.20 9.91
CA GLN A 105 16.27 1.07 10.49
C GLN A 105 16.22 1.04 12.03
N HIS A 106 15.23 0.38 12.61
CA HIS A 106 15.13 0.20 14.05
C HIS A 106 16.29 -0.66 14.60
N ILE A 107 16.59 -1.79 13.95
CA ILE A 107 17.71 -2.66 14.34
C ILE A 107 19.04 -1.89 14.29
N LYS A 108 19.28 -1.14 13.21
CA LYS A 108 20.48 -0.28 13.10
C LYS A 108 20.57 0.79 14.20
N GLY A 109 19.43 1.30 14.65
CA GLY A 109 19.36 2.21 15.79
C GLY A 109 19.80 1.53 17.08
N VAL A 110 19.24 0.37 17.37
CA VAL A 110 19.56 -0.44 18.57
C VAL A 110 21.03 -0.87 18.59
N GLU A 111 21.60 -1.25 17.43
CA GLU A 111 23.02 -1.60 17.33
C GLU A 111 23.93 -0.42 17.70
N ARG A 112 23.62 0.79 17.22
CA ARG A 112 24.38 2.00 17.59
C ARG A 112 24.29 2.32 19.07
N GLU A 113 23.11 2.21 19.66
CA GLU A 113 22.91 2.42 21.09
C GLU A 113 23.70 1.40 21.92
N ARG A 114 23.69 0.13 21.50
CA ARG A 114 24.48 -0.92 22.14
C ARG A 114 25.98 -0.62 22.08
N ASP A 115 26.48 -0.19 20.93
CA ASP A 115 27.90 0.12 20.75
C ASP A 115 28.32 1.34 21.57
N GLN A 116 27.44 2.36 21.68
CA GLN A 116 27.66 3.50 22.57
C GLN A 116 27.73 3.08 24.03
N LEU A 117 26.82 2.22 24.50
CA LEU A 117 26.82 1.72 25.87
C LEU A 117 28.06 0.87 26.18
N ARG A 118 28.54 0.07 25.22
CA ARG A 118 29.81 -0.66 25.40
C ARG A 118 30.98 0.30 25.54
N ALA A 119 31.08 1.29 24.66
CA ALA A 119 32.15 2.28 24.71
C ALA A 119 32.15 3.10 26.01
N THR A 120 30.98 3.39 26.59
CA THR A 120 30.90 4.08 27.89
C THR A 120 31.31 3.17 29.03
N ILE A 121 30.89 1.89 29.02
CA ILE A 121 31.31 0.90 30.02
C ILE A 121 32.83 0.69 30.00
N GLU A 122 33.43 0.55 28.82
CA GLU A 122 34.89 0.41 28.67
C GLU A 122 35.63 1.63 29.21
N LYS A 123 35.12 2.84 28.96
CA LYS A 123 35.68 4.07 29.54
C LYS A 123 35.57 4.09 31.06
N LEU A 124 34.42 3.72 31.63
CA LEU A 124 34.24 3.65 33.08
C LEU A 124 35.16 2.61 33.72
N GLN A 125 35.33 1.44 33.07
CA GLN A 125 36.28 0.42 33.50
C GLN A 125 37.71 0.94 33.48
N SER A 126 38.12 1.65 32.42
CA SER A 126 39.47 2.23 32.37
C SER A 126 39.74 3.19 33.53
N VAL A 127 38.76 4.02 33.91
CA VAL A 127 38.87 4.94 35.05
C VAL A 127 38.91 4.20 36.39
N LEU A 128 38.14 3.12 36.53
CA LEU A 128 38.11 2.29 37.74
C LEU A 128 39.36 1.41 37.90
N SER A 129 39.98 0.96 36.81
CA SER A 129 41.20 0.15 36.83
C SER A 129 42.49 0.96 36.94
N THR A 130 42.41 2.30 36.83
CA THR A 130 43.57 3.20 36.97
C THR A 130 43.70 3.77 38.39
N ASN A 131 42.74 3.47 39.28
CA ASN A 131 42.84 3.67 40.74
C ASN A 131 43.08 2.35 41.45
#